data_AF-A0A0E0QE17-F1
#
_entry.id   AF-A0A0E0QE17-F1
#
_cell.length_a   1.000
_cell.length_b   1.000
_cell.length_c   1.000
_cell.angle_alpha   90.00
_cell.angle_beta   90.00
_cell.angle_gamma   90.00
#
_symmetry.space_group_name_H-M   'P 1'
#
loop_
_entity.id
_entity.type
_entity.pdbx_description
1 polymer ?
#
loop_
_entity_poly.entity_id
_entity_poly.type
_entity_poly.pdbx_seq_one_letter_code
_entity_poly.pdbx_strand_id
1 'polypeptide(L)'
;MGKVNCNEKHTYGEEKEKEKVVETRTSVNIISIKVIKSDVGYPISVFGTVLARDQYDYRCVYLFRRGRDDPQIINSPLDYVL
;
A
#
# COMPACT_ATOMS: atom_id res chain seq x y z
N MET A 1 34.97 11.61 38.37
CA MET A 1 34.48 11.16 37.05
C MET A 1 34.70 12.31 36.06
N GLY A 2 35.68 12.21 35.15
CA GLY A 2 35.43 11.97 33.71
C GLY A 2 35.23 13.29 32.94
N LYS A 3 36.30 13.98 32.53
CA LYS A 3 36.96 14.02 31.20
C LYS A 3 36.40 15.09 30.24
N VAL A 4 37.33 15.57 29.43
CA VAL A 4 37.43 16.81 28.65
C VAL A 4 36.42 16.98 27.50
N ASN A 5 36.21 18.28 27.23
CA ASN A 5 35.59 18.99 26.11
C ASN A 5 36.30 18.72 24.76
N CYS A 6 35.61 18.93 23.64
CA CYS A 6 36.03 19.84 22.56
C CYS A 6 35.01 19.84 21.41
N ASN A 7 34.36 21.00 21.23
CA ASN A 7 33.69 21.38 19.99
C ASN A 7 34.66 21.22 18.81
N GLU A 8 34.24 20.65 17.69
CA GLU A 8 34.79 21.06 16.40
C GLU A 8 33.84 20.70 15.25
N LYS A 9 33.42 21.74 14.53
CA LYS A 9 32.64 21.66 13.31
C LYS A 9 33.59 21.34 12.16
N HIS A 10 33.25 20.36 11.35
CA HIS A 10 33.81 20.25 10.01
C HIS A 10 32.74 20.60 8.98
N THR A 11 32.74 21.88 8.59
CA THR A 11 32.33 22.29 7.24
C THR A 11 33.46 21.93 6.28
N TYR A 12 33.20 21.03 5.33
CA TYR A 12 34.02 20.86 4.13
C TYR A 12 33.16 21.22 2.92
N GLY A 13 33.67 22.14 2.11
CA GLY A 13 33.02 22.65 0.91
C GLY A 13 32.96 21.63 -0.24
N GLU A 14 32.04 21.97 -1.14
CA GLU A 14 31.94 21.72 -2.57
C GLU A 14 31.88 20.27 -3.13
N GLU A 15 30.78 20.10 -3.86
CA GLU A 15 30.45 19.12 -4.90
C GLU A 15 30.77 17.65 -4.61
N LYS A 16 29.82 16.99 -3.95
CA LYS A 16 29.59 15.56 -4.19
C LYS A 16 28.13 15.35 -4.51
N GLU A 17 27.91 14.78 -5.69
CA GLU A 17 26.70 14.13 -6.14
C GLU A 17 25.93 13.66 -4.91
N LYS A 18 24.82 14.35 -4.61
CA LYS A 18 23.95 13.95 -3.51
C LYS A 18 23.51 12.56 -3.89
N GLU A 19 24.16 11.57 -3.30
CA GLU A 19 23.63 10.22 -3.18
C GLU A 19 22.35 10.42 -2.39
N LYS A 20 21.31 10.68 -3.17
CA LYS A 20 19.97 10.93 -2.70
C LYS A 20 19.65 9.59 -2.07
N VAL A 21 19.72 9.52 -0.75
CA VAL A 21 19.15 8.41 0.00
C VAL A 21 17.70 8.39 -0.45
N VAL A 22 17.43 7.52 -1.43
CA VAL A 22 16.09 7.26 -1.90
C VAL A 22 15.50 6.52 -0.73
N GLU A 23 14.84 7.28 0.14
CA GLU A 23 13.93 6.73 1.13
C GLU A 23 13.01 5.81 0.33
N THR A 24 13.22 4.50 0.46
CA THR A 24 12.40 3.49 -0.20
C THR A 24 11.03 3.61 0.44
N ARG A 25 10.18 4.38 -0.24
CA ARG A 25 8.78 4.58 0.11
C ARG A 25 8.17 3.21 0.37
N THR A 26 7.55 3.03 1.53
CA THR A 26 6.87 1.81 1.89
C THR A 26 5.73 1.57 0.89
N SER A 27 5.90 0.61 -0.01
CA SER A 27 4.86 0.18 -0.96
C SER A 27 4.04 -0.94 -0.34
N VAL A 28 2.73 -0.89 -0.54
CA VAL A 28 1.80 -1.93 -0.11
C VAL A 28 1.31 -2.67 -1.35
N ASN A 29 1.66 -3.94 -1.46
CA ASN A 29 1.16 -4.81 -2.52
C ASN A 29 -0.06 -5.57 -2.01
N ILE A 30 -1.17 -5.44 -2.73
CA ILE A 30 -2.39 -6.20 -2.45
C ILE A 30 -2.49 -7.31 -3.48
N ILE A 31 -2.48 -8.55 -2.98
CA ILE A 31 -2.37 -9.76 -3.82
C ILE A 31 -3.75 -10.40 -4.02
N SER A 32 -4.62 -10.32 -3.01
CA SER A 32 -6.00 -10.83 -3.09
C SER A 32 -6.89 -10.30 -1.97
N ILE A 33 -8.20 -10.37 -2.20
CA ILE A 33 -9.27 -10.10 -1.25
C ILE A 33 -10.14 -11.37 -1.17
N LYS A 34 -10.44 -11.85 0.05
CA LYS A 34 -11.26 -13.06 0.24
C LYS A 34 -12.52 -12.76 1.04
N VAL A 35 -13.66 -13.21 0.55
CA VAL A 35 -14.91 -13.23 1.33
C VAL A 35 -14.85 -14.40 2.30
N ILE A 36 -14.77 -14.11 3.60
CA ILE A 36 -14.65 -15.13 4.66
C ILE A 36 -16.02 -15.65 5.10
N LYS A 37 -17.02 -14.77 5.14
CA LYS A 37 -18.39 -15.08 5.52
C LYS A 37 -19.35 -14.15 4.79
N SER A 38 -20.52 -14.69 4.47
CA SER A 38 -21.63 -13.97 3.88
C SER A 38 -22.93 -14.52 4.46
N ASP A 39 -23.86 -13.64 4.77
CA ASP A 39 -25.21 -14.03 5.20
C ASP A 39 -26.12 -14.38 4.00
N VAL A 40 -25.64 -14.10 2.78
CA VAL A 40 -26.23 -14.61 1.53
C VAL A 40 -25.46 -15.84 1.06
N GLY A 41 -26.20 -16.89 0.68
CA GLY A 41 -25.65 -18.13 0.15
C GLY A 41 -25.02 -17.96 -1.24
N TYR A 42 -24.33 -19.00 -1.70
CA TYR A 42 -23.73 -19.02 -3.04
C TYR A 42 -24.79 -19.23 -4.13
N PRO A 43 -24.62 -18.63 -5.33
CA PRO A 43 -23.53 -17.73 -5.71
C PRO A 43 -23.68 -16.31 -5.13
N ILE A 44 -22.57 -15.73 -4.69
CA ILE A 44 -22.52 -14.36 -4.14
C ILE A 44 -22.11 -13.38 -5.25
N SER A 45 -22.93 -12.36 -5.48
CA SER A 45 -22.61 -11.26 -6.38
C SER A 45 -21.88 -10.15 -5.63
N VAL A 46 -20.59 -9.98 -5.90
CA VAL A 46 -19.76 -8.93 -5.29
C VAL A 46 -19.56 -7.79 -6.29
N PHE A 47 -19.99 -6.60 -5.92
CA PHE A 47 -19.81 -5.38 -6.69
C PHE A 47 -19.49 -4.23 -5.75
N GLY A 48 -18.86 -3.17 -6.28
CA GLY A 48 -18.38 -2.06 -5.47
C GLY A 48 -17.02 -1.56 -5.94
N THR A 49 -16.37 -0.77 -5.10
CA THR A 49 -15.07 -0.16 -5.40
C THR A 49 -14.15 -0.30 -4.20
N VAL A 50 -12.94 -0.80 -4.44
CA VAL A 50 -11.83 -0.82 -3.47
C VAL A 50 -10.73 0.11 -3.98
N LEU A 51 -10.36 1.06 -3.14
CA LEU A 51 -9.31 2.04 -3.39
C LEU A 51 -8.19 1.85 -2.37
N ALA A 52 -6.95 1.76 -2.84
CA ALA A 52 -5.78 1.96 -1.99
C ALA A 52 -5.25 3.38 -2.15
N ARG A 53 -4.84 3.99 -1.04
CA ARG A 53 -4.21 5.31 -0.99
C ARG A 53 -2.97 5.22 -0.11
N ASP A 54 -1.83 5.63 -0.63
CA ASP A 54 -0.64 5.83 0.19
C ASP A 54 -0.57 7.24 0.77
N GLN A 55 0.26 7.38 1.80
CA GLN A 55 0.50 8.64 2.51
C GLN A 55 1.44 9.60 1.78
N TYR A 56 2.07 9.16 0.68
CA TYR A 56 3.24 9.83 0.11
C TYR A 56 2.93 10.55 -1.21
N ASP A 57 2.08 9.98 -2.04
CA ASP A 57 1.62 10.57 -3.28
C ASP A 57 0.10 10.75 -3.34
N TYR A 58 -0.62 10.30 -2.30
CA TYR A 58 -2.08 10.44 -2.17
C TYR A 58 -2.84 9.94 -3.40
N ARG A 59 -2.19 9.13 -4.23
CA ARG A 59 -2.77 8.57 -5.44
C ARG A 59 -3.71 7.44 -5.03
N CYS A 60 -4.96 7.56 -5.43
CA CYS A 60 -5.95 6.52 -5.26
C CYS A 60 -5.80 5.53 -6.42
N VAL A 61 -5.43 4.28 -6.12
CA VAL A 61 -5.37 3.19 -7.09
C VAL A 61 -6.61 2.32 -6.91
N TYR A 62 -7.34 2.09 -8.00
CA TYR A 62 -8.49 1.18 -8.03
C TYR A 62 -7.98 -0.26 -8.04
N LEU A 63 -8.27 -1.01 -6.98
CA LEU A 63 -7.95 -2.43 -6.88
C LEU A 63 -9.11 -3.29 -7.39
N PHE A 64 -10.32 -2.88 -7.02
CA PHE A 64 -11.55 -3.50 -7.46
C PHE A 64 -12.51 -2.40 -7.91
N ARG A 65 -13.15 -2.57 -9.06
CA ARG A 65 -14.21 -1.67 -9.53
C ARG A 65 -15.18 -2.44 -10.41
N ARG A 66 -16.28 -2.88 -9.82
CA ARG A 66 -17.35 -3.63 -10.51
C ARG A 66 -18.70 -3.00 -10.23
N GLY A 67 -19.51 -2.87 -11.28
CA GLY A 67 -20.89 -2.40 -11.19
C GLY A 67 -21.85 -3.52 -10.80
N ARG A 68 -23.11 -3.17 -10.52
CA ARG A 68 -24.17 -4.17 -10.23
C ARG A 68 -24.59 -4.92 -11.50
N ASP A 69 -24.37 -4.32 -12.66
CA ASP A 69 -24.55 -4.85 -14.00
C ASP A 69 -23.47 -5.86 -14.41
N ASP A 70 -22.28 -5.78 -13.80
CA ASP A 70 -21.14 -6.67 -14.04
C ASP A 70 -20.47 -7.04 -12.71
N PRO A 71 -21.14 -7.82 -11.84
CA PRO A 71 -20.60 -8.22 -10.55
C PRO A 71 -19.55 -9.34 -10.72
N GLN A 72 -18.60 -9.39 -9.79
CA GLN A 72 -17.78 -10.58 -9.61
C GLN A 72 -18.61 -11.66 -8.92
N ILE A 73 -18.76 -12.81 -9.57
CA ILE A 73 -19.46 -13.96 -8.98
C ILE A 73 -18.47 -14.81 -8.21
N ILE A 74 -18.79 -15.08 -6.95
CA ILE A 74 -18.12 -16.05 -6.10
C ILE A 74 -19.05 -17.26 -6.01
N ASN A 75 -18.60 -18.42 -6.46
CA ASN A 75 -19.38 -19.66 -6.49
C ASN A 75 -19.10 -20.54 -5.28
N SER A 76 -17.93 -20.37 -4.65
CA SER A 76 -17.51 -21.19 -3.52
C SER A 76 -16.63 -20.43 -2.50
N PRO A 77 -16.45 -20.96 -1.27
CA PRO A 77 -15.54 -20.40 -0.27
C PRO A 77 -14.05 -20.43 -0.66
N LEU A 78 -13.69 -21.13 -1.74
CA LEU A 78 -12.32 -21.21 -2.26
C LEU A 78 -12.05 -20.17 -3.34
N ASP A 79 -13.06 -19.43 -3.77
CA ASP A 79 -12.91 -18.39 -4.78
C ASP A 79 -12.40 -17.09 -4.12
N TYR A 80 -11.57 -16.34 -4.85
CA TYR A 80 -10.98 -15.08 -4.41
C TYR A 80 -11.45 -13.92 -5.29
N VAL A 81 -11.45 -12.72 -4.72
CA VAL A 81 -11.67 -11.44 -5.41
C VAL A 81 -10.33 -10.70 -5.50
N LEU A 82 -10.18 -9.86 -6.52
CA LEU A 82 -9.00 -9.01 -6.73
C LEU A 82 -9.27 -7.60 -6.19
#